data_AF-A0A8T6N4Y0-F1
#
_entry.id   AF-A0A8T6N4Y0-F1
#
_cell.length_a   1.000
_cell.length_b   1.000
_cell.length_c   1.000
_cell.angle_alpha   90.00
_cell.angle_beta   90.00
_cell.angle_gamma   90.00
#
_symmetry.space_group_name_H-M   'P 1'
#
loop_
_entity.id
_entity.type
_entity.pdbx_description
1 polymer ?
#
loop_
_entity_poly.entity_id
_entity_poly.type
_entity_poly.pdbx_seq_one_letter_code
_entity_poly.pdbx_strand_id
1 'polypeptide(L)'
;MQDEVEEARLYLQVGDEEVSLSGSIREVNDRWQGIKDQEGWKGSISKIRVASRESNSYYEKLSSKKGADLARMIDNCGLHRTADLILAAIHYFRSVENEADSPPRVLKQLLSSTGKWTEEDIEKWNISLYINRMIEGGAGDEKTPLLAYPPGTDKNRHVILTAAGVNHLERLSA
;
A
#
# COMPACT_ATOMS: atom_id res chain seq x y z
N MET A 1 39.96 -21.83 -15.24
CA MET A 1 38.69 -21.19 -15.64
C MET A 1 37.96 -20.93 -14.34
N GLN A 2 38.10 -19.73 -13.78
CA GLN A 2 37.33 -19.34 -12.60
C GLN A 2 36.06 -18.71 -13.14
N ASP A 3 34.92 -19.38 -12.97
CA ASP A 3 33.62 -18.78 -13.24
C ASP A 3 33.46 -17.60 -12.27
N GLU A 4 33.48 -16.37 -12.81
CA GLU A 4 33.01 -15.19 -12.09
C GLU A 4 31.52 -15.39 -11.82
N VAL A 5 31.18 -15.76 -10.59
CA VAL A 5 29.79 -15.72 -10.14
C VAL A 5 29.44 -14.25 -10.00
N GLU A 6 28.75 -13.70 -10.99
CA GLU A 6 28.22 -12.33 -10.90
C GLU A 6 27.28 -12.25 -9.68
N GLU A 7 27.76 -11.63 -8.60
CA GLU A 7 26.98 -11.33 -7.41
C GLU A 7 26.07 -10.13 -7.70
N ALA A 8 24.77 -10.31 -7.47
CA ALA A 8 23.81 -9.23 -7.49
C ALA A 8 23.33 -8.92 -6.06
N ARG A 9 23.19 -7.64 -5.73
CA ARG A 9 22.61 -7.19 -4.47
C ARG A 9 21.50 -6.20 -4.73
N LEU A 10 20.35 -6.44 -4.12
CA LEU A 10 19.13 -5.65 -4.27
C LEU A 10 18.55 -5.42 -2.88
N TYR A 11 18.48 -4.17 -2.47
CA TYR A 11 18.02 -3.77 -1.14
C TYR A 11 16.61 -3.18 -1.23
N LEU A 12 15.67 -3.75 -0.48
CA LEU A 12 14.27 -3.34 -0.41
C LEU A 12 13.82 -3.24 1.05
N GLN A 13 13.55 -2.03 1.54
CA GLN A 13 13.06 -1.84 2.91
C GLN A 13 11.54 -1.72 2.94
N VAL A 14 10.79 -2.76 3.32
CA VAL A 14 9.32 -2.75 3.35
C VAL A 14 8.83 -2.52 4.79
N GLY A 15 8.46 -1.28 5.12
CA GLY A 15 8.06 -0.93 6.49
C GLY A 15 9.21 -1.13 7.48
N ASP A 16 9.01 -1.99 8.47
CA ASP A 16 10.01 -2.35 9.48
C ASP A 16 10.93 -3.52 9.04
N GLU A 17 10.65 -4.14 7.89
CA GLU A 17 11.43 -5.27 7.37
C GLU A 17 12.44 -4.83 6.31
N GLU A 18 13.70 -5.20 6.52
CA GLU A 18 14.78 -5.02 5.55
C GLU A 18 14.91 -6.29 4.70
N VAL A 19 14.47 -6.22 3.44
CA VAL A 19 14.64 -7.29 2.45
C VAL A 19 15.91 -7.02 1.66
N SER A 20 17.03 -7.53 2.17
CA SER A 20 18.31 -7.60 1.46
C SER A 20 18.35 -8.89 0.63
N LEU A 21 18.27 -8.77 -0.69
CA LEU A 21 18.51 -9.87 -1.62
C LEU A 21 19.97 -9.80 -2.08
N SER A 22 20.81 -10.68 -1.56
CA SER A 22 22.19 -10.86 -2.00
C SER A 22 22.42 -12.32 -2.36
N GLY A 23 23.12 -12.55 -3.46
CA GLY A 23 23.43 -13.89 -3.95
C GLY A 23 23.85 -13.87 -5.41
N SER A 24 23.91 -15.06 -6.01
CA SER A 24 24.11 -15.16 -7.45
C SER A 24 22.92 -14.51 -8.20
N ILE A 25 23.15 -13.97 -9.40
CA ILE A 25 22.10 -13.43 -10.27
C ILE A 25 20.88 -14.37 -10.36
N ARG A 26 21.11 -15.69 -10.37
CA ARG A 26 20.06 -16.70 -10.46
C ARG A 26 19.18 -16.76 -9.20
N GLU A 27 19.79 -16.75 -8.01
CA GLU A 27 19.06 -16.74 -6.73
C GLU A 27 18.29 -15.43 -6.52
N VAL A 28 18.87 -14.30 -6.92
CA VAL A 28 18.20 -13.00 -6.89
C VAL A 28 17.00 -13.01 -7.85
N ASN A 29 17.15 -13.60 -9.03
CA ASN A 29 16.08 -13.72 -10.02
C ASN A 29 14.95 -14.69 -9.60
N ASP A 30 15.28 -15.79 -8.93
CA ASP A 30 14.29 -16.76 -8.44
C ASP A 30 13.49 -16.19 -7.25
N ARG A 31 14.16 -15.48 -6.33
CA ARG A 31 13.47 -14.72 -5.26
C ARG A 31 12.62 -13.59 -5.83
N TRP A 32 13.08 -12.94 -6.89
CA TRP A 32 12.31 -11.95 -7.63
C TRP A 32 11.07 -12.55 -8.29
N GLN A 33 11.16 -13.75 -8.88
CA GLN A 33 10.01 -14.50 -9.36
C GLN A 33 9.03 -14.82 -8.22
N GLY A 34 9.53 -15.21 -7.05
CA GLY A 34 8.69 -15.39 -5.86
C GLY A 34 7.90 -14.14 -5.47
N ILE A 35 8.51 -12.94 -5.53
CA ILE A 35 7.80 -11.66 -5.31
C ILE A 35 6.78 -11.39 -6.41
N LYS A 36 7.06 -11.78 -7.67
CA LYS A 36 6.11 -11.68 -8.78
C LYS A 36 4.89 -12.58 -8.59
N ASP A 37 5.08 -13.77 -8.03
CA ASP A 37 4.03 -14.78 -7.86
C ASP A 37 3.23 -14.58 -6.56
N GLN A 38 3.57 -13.59 -5.73
CA GLN A 38 2.74 -13.24 -4.58
C GLN A 38 1.42 -12.58 -5.02
N GLU A 39 0.34 -13.31 -4.77
CA GLU A 39 -1.03 -12.79 -4.76
C GLU A 39 -1.32 -12.25 -3.36
N GLY A 40 -1.67 -10.98 -3.28
CA GLY A 40 -1.84 -10.29 -2.00
C GLY A 40 -1.41 -8.83 -2.00
N TRP A 41 -1.75 -8.14 -0.92
CA TRP A 41 -1.54 -6.72 -0.75
C TRP A 41 -0.06 -6.37 -0.56
N LYS A 42 0.66 -7.05 0.35
CA LYS A 42 2.12 -6.94 0.51
C LYS A 42 2.86 -7.25 -0.78
N GLY A 43 2.41 -8.26 -1.53
CA GLY A 43 2.93 -8.58 -2.86
C GLY A 43 2.74 -7.42 -3.84
N SER A 44 1.55 -6.83 -3.88
CA SER A 44 1.22 -5.68 -4.74
C SER A 44 2.02 -4.41 -4.41
N ILE A 45 2.27 -4.14 -3.12
CA ILE A 45 3.16 -3.05 -2.69
C ILE A 45 4.60 -3.31 -3.15
N SER A 46 5.09 -4.53 -2.94
CA SER A 46 6.43 -4.94 -3.35
C SER A 46 6.60 -4.79 -4.87
N LYS A 47 5.56 -5.16 -5.64
CA LYS A 47 5.51 -4.97 -7.10
C LYS A 47 5.58 -3.50 -7.50
N ILE A 48 4.85 -2.57 -6.90
CA ILE A 48 4.95 -1.14 -7.26
C ILE A 48 6.34 -0.57 -6.98
N ARG A 49 6.94 -0.96 -5.84
CA ARG A 49 8.26 -0.47 -5.46
C ARG A 49 9.35 -0.90 -6.43
N VAL A 50 9.18 -2.03 -7.10
CA VAL A 50 10.17 -2.57 -8.04
C VAL A 50 9.80 -2.38 -9.51
N ALA A 51 8.51 -2.47 -9.85
CA ALA A 51 7.99 -2.51 -11.20
C ALA A 51 7.09 -1.29 -11.49
N SER A 52 7.74 -0.20 -11.87
CA SER A 52 7.09 0.96 -12.51
C SER A 52 6.99 0.78 -14.05
N ARG A 53 6.88 -0.46 -14.56
CA ARG A 53 7.02 -0.79 -16.00
C ARG A 53 6.09 -1.91 -16.53
N GLU A 54 4.94 -2.17 -15.91
CA GLU A 54 3.91 -2.99 -16.58
C GLU A 54 2.75 -2.11 -17.07
N SER A 55 2.66 -2.05 -18.40
CA SER A 55 1.78 -1.19 -19.18
C SER A 55 0.39 -1.80 -19.25
N ASN A 56 -0.51 -1.30 -18.43
CA ASN A 56 -1.94 -1.31 -18.74
C ASN A 56 -2.30 0.11 -19.17
N SER A 57 -2.84 0.23 -20.39
CA SER A 57 -3.15 1.51 -21.04
C SER A 57 -4.07 2.43 -20.23
N TYR A 58 -4.81 1.90 -19.25
CA TYR A 58 -5.60 2.71 -18.32
C TYR A 58 -4.70 3.51 -17.37
N TYR A 59 -3.77 2.85 -16.67
CA TYR A 59 -2.94 3.50 -15.65
C TYR A 59 -1.97 4.52 -16.26
N GLU A 60 -1.51 4.29 -17.50
CA GLU A 60 -0.65 5.24 -18.23
C GLU A 60 -1.35 6.54 -18.62
N LYS A 61 -2.68 6.53 -18.72
CA LYS A 61 -3.47 7.72 -19.05
C LYS A 61 -3.75 8.59 -17.82
N LEU A 62 -3.50 8.09 -16.61
CA LEU A 62 -3.68 8.87 -15.40
C LEU A 62 -2.54 9.89 -15.28
N SER A 63 -2.90 11.14 -15.02
CA SER A 63 -1.93 12.23 -14.85
C SER A 63 -1.10 12.12 -13.57
N SER A 64 -1.60 11.36 -12.58
CA SER A 64 -0.94 11.13 -11.31
C SER A 64 -0.28 9.76 -11.29
N LYS A 65 1.06 9.73 -11.20
CA LYS A 65 1.80 8.47 -11.00
C LYS A 65 1.37 7.77 -9.71
N LYS A 66 1.23 8.50 -8.61
CA LYS A 66 0.77 7.95 -7.32
C LYS A 66 -0.65 7.38 -7.42
N GLY A 67 -1.51 8.07 -8.17
CA GLY A 67 -2.87 7.63 -8.44
C GLY A 67 -2.91 6.34 -9.28
N ALA A 68 -2.07 6.26 -10.30
CA ALA A 68 -1.92 5.08 -11.14
C ALA A 68 -1.41 3.87 -10.35
N ASP A 69 -0.41 4.06 -9.50
CA ASP A 69 0.16 3.01 -8.66
C ASP A 69 -0.87 2.51 -7.64
N LEU A 70 -1.55 3.41 -6.92
CA LEU A 70 -2.64 3.03 -6.01
C LEU A 70 -3.79 2.34 -6.75
N ALA A 71 -4.18 2.83 -7.94
CA ALA A 71 -5.25 2.23 -8.74
C ALA A 71 -4.93 0.77 -9.11
N ARG A 72 -3.68 0.49 -9.50
CA ARG A 72 -3.19 -0.86 -9.79
C ARG A 72 -3.25 -1.76 -8.55
N MET A 73 -2.86 -1.25 -7.39
CA MET A 73 -2.97 -1.98 -6.12
C MET A 73 -4.42 -2.32 -5.77
N ILE A 74 -5.32 -1.34 -5.88
CA ILE A 74 -6.75 -1.52 -5.59
C ILE A 74 -7.35 -2.63 -6.45
N ASP A 75 -7.05 -2.64 -7.75
CA ASP A 75 -7.57 -3.65 -8.68
C ASP A 75 -6.98 -5.03 -8.43
N ASN A 76 -5.67 -5.12 -8.25
CA ASN A 76 -5.00 -6.39 -7.97
C ASN A 76 -5.49 -7.02 -6.66
N CYS A 77 -5.90 -6.21 -5.69
CA CYS A 77 -6.35 -6.65 -4.38
C CYS A 77 -7.88 -6.69 -4.23
N GLY A 78 -8.66 -6.39 -5.28
CA GLY A 78 -10.13 -6.44 -5.24
C GLY A 78 -10.77 -5.51 -4.18
N LEU A 79 -10.18 -4.35 -3.92
CA LEU A 79 -10.67 -3.46 -2.86
C LEU A 79 -11.87 -2.62 -3.33
N HIS A 80 -12.98 -2.68 -2.60
CA HIS A 80 -14.22 -1.99 -2.97
C HIS A 80 -14.85 -1.15 -1.86
N ARG A 81 -14.70 -1.55 -0.59
CA ARG A 81 -15.34 -0.83 0.53
C ARG A 81 -14.56 0.45 0.85
N THR A 82 -15.27 1.55 1.09
CA THR A 82 -14.66 2.85 1.42
C THR A 82 -13.65 2.77 2.58
N ALA A 83 -13.95 1.98 3.63
CA ALA A 83 -13.02 1.81 4.75
C ALA A 83 -11.70 1.15 4.31
N ASP A 84 -11.77 0.10 3.49
CA ASP A 84 -10.60 -0.63 2.98
C ASP A 84 -9.80 0.24 2.01
N LEU A 85 -10.47 1.06 1.18
CA LEU A 85 -9.83 2.01 0.28
C LEU A 85 -9.08 3.11 1.04
N ILE A 86 -9.65 3.62 2.14
CA ILE A 86 -8.98 4.60 3.01
C ILE A 86 -7.78 3.95 3.71
N LEU A 87 -7.95 2.74 4.23
CA LEU A 87 -6.89 1.97 4.87
C LEU A 87 -5.73 1.72 3.90
N ALA A 88 -6.04 1.33 2.67
CA ALA A 88 -5.13 1.18 1.55
C ALA A 88 -4.37 2.47 1.23
N ALA A 89 -5.07 3.60 1.09
CA ALA A 89 -4.44 4.89 0.80
C ALA A 89 -3.49 5.36 1.91
N ILE A 90 -3.87 5.19 3.18
CA ILE A 90 -2.99 5.49 4.32
C ILE A 90 -1.74 4.63 4.25
N HIS A 91 -1.90 3.32 4.06
CA HIS A 91 -0.79 2.40 4.03
C HIS A 91 0.13 2.63 2.83
N TYR A 92 -0.41 3.03 1.67
CA TYR A 92 0.35 3.43 0.50
C TYR A 92 1.25 4.63 0.81
N PHE A 93 0.72 5.69 1.44
CA PHE A 93 1.53 6.85 1.83
C PHE A 93 2.67 6.47 2.78
N ARG A 94 2.41 5.60 3.76
CA ARG A 94 3.44 5.19 4.74
C ARG A 94 4.49 4.27 4.12
N SER A 95 4.09 3.33 3.27
CA SER A 95 4.95 2.22 2.85
C SER A 95 5.59 2.41 1.49
N VAL A 96 4.93 3.14 0.59
CA VAL A 96 5.42 3.41 -0.78
C VAL A 96 5.99 4.81 -0.88
N GLU A 97 5.24 5.83 -0.44
CA GLU A 97 5.66 7.23 -0.57
C GLU A 97 6.57 7.71 0.58
N ASN A 98 6.66 6.92 1.66
CA ASN A 98 7.36 7.29 2.91
C ASN A 98 6.94 8.67 3.45
N GLU A 99 5.67 9.03 3.25
CA GLU A 99 5.09 10.30 3.66
C GLU A 99 4.28 10.06 4.93
N ALA A 100 4.69 10.65 6.06
CA ALA A 100 4.03 10.48 7.36
C ALA A 100 2.92 11.50 7.64
N ASP A 101 2.84 12.56 6.84
CA ASP A 101 1.85 13.63 6.97
C ASP A 101 0.85 13.61 5.81
N SER A 102 -0.23 12.85 5.98
CA SER A 102 -1.28 12.69 4.98
C SER A 102 -2.64 13.03 5.60
N PRO A 103 -3.01 14.32 5.72
CA PRO A 103 -4.31 14.70 6.25
C PRO A 103 -5.45 14.17 5.36
N PRO A 104 -6.69 14.10 5.87
CA PRO A 104 -7.84 13.58 5.11
C PRO A 104 -8.00 14.17 3.71
N ARG A 105 -7.70 15.46 3.51
CA ARG A 105 -7.74 16.10 2.19
C ARG A 105 -6.73 15.49 1.20
N VAL A 106 -5.52 15.18 1.66
CA VAL A 106 -4.47 14.55 0.83
C VAL A 106 -4.87 13.11 0.48
N LEU A 107 -5.50 12.38 1.41
CA LEU A 107 -6.07 11.06 1.12
C LEU A 107 -7.18 11.13 0.06
N LYS A 108 -8.08 12.13 0.14
CA LYS A 108 -9.09 12.36 -0.90
C LYS A 108 -8.45 12.60 -2.26
N GLN A 109 -7.46 13.49 -2.33
CA GLN A 109 -6.77 13.80 -3.58
C GLN A 109 -6.08 12.57 -4.19
N LEU A 110 -5.43 11.74 -3.38
CA LEU A 110 -4.83 10.50 -3.85
C LEU A 110 -5.90 9.56 -4.42
N LEU A 111 -7.00 9.34 -3.69
CA LEU A 111 -8.10 8.47 -4.12
C LEU A 111 -8.78 8.98 -5.39
N SER A 112 -9.04 10.27 -5.52
CA SER A 112 -9.57 10.86 -6.76
C SER A 112 -8.60 10.69 -7.93
N SER A 113 -7.29 10.78 -7.68
CA SER A 113 -6.27 10.62 -8.71
C SER A 113 -6.14 9.19 -9.27
N THR A 114 -6.80 8.21 -8.65
CA THR A 114 -6.92 6.84 -9.19
C THR A 114 -7.79 6.78 -10.44
N GLY A 115 -8.63 7.80 -10.69
CA GLY A 115 -9.58 7.82 -11.80
C GLY A 115 -10.74 6.82 -11.67
N LYS A 116 -10.85 6.11 -10.54
CA LYS A 116 -11.91 5.13 -10.27
C LYS A 116 -13.18 5.76 -9.69
N TRP A 117 -13.02 6.90 -9.03
CA TRP A 117 -14.10 7.69 -8.44
C TRP A 117 -13.91 9.15 -8.81
N THR A 118 -15.02 9.85 -9.01
CA THR A 118 -14.98 11.28 -9.27
C THR A 118 -14.63 12.05 -7.99
N GLU A 119 -14.16 13.29 -8.13
CA GLU A 119 -13.92 14.17 -6.98
C GLU A 119 -15.21 14.37 -6.17
N GLU A 120 -16.37 14.46 -6.83
CA GLU A 120 -17.68 14.57 -6.17
C GLU A 120 -18.05 13.32 -5.36
N ASP A 121 -17.70 12.12 -5.83
CA ASP A 121 -17.93 10.87 -5.09
C ASP A 121 -17.07 10.82 -3.83
N ILE A 122 -15.78 11.15 -3.97
CA ILE A 122 -14.82 11.16 -2.87
C ILE A 122 -15.14 12.27 -1.86
N GLU A 123 -15.67 13.40 -2.29
CA GLU A 123 -15.96 14.51 -1.38
C GLU A 123 -17.04 14.14 -0.34
N LYS A 124 -17.98 13.27 -0.72
CA LYS A 124 -19.01 12.70 0.18
C LYS A 124 -18.41 11.79 1.25
N TRP A 125 -17.19 11.31 1.09
CA TRP A 125 -16.55 10.41 2.04
C TRP A 125 -16.02 11.19 3.24
N ASN A 126 -16.59 10.94 4.42
CA ASN A 126 -16.09 11.48 5.67
C ASN A 126 -14.86 10.68 6.14
N ILE A 127 -13.71 10.91 5.49
CA ILE A 127 -12.46 10.18 5.77
C ILE A 127 -12.07 10.26 7.24
N SER A 128 -12.24 11.42 7.89
CA SER A 128 -11.95 11.56 9.33
C SER A 128 -12.78 10.61 10.19
N LEU A 129 -14.09 10.49 9.91
CA LEU A 129 -14.96 9.57 10.63
C LEU A 129 -14.55 8.11 10.42
N TYR A 130 -14.20 7.73 9.19
CA TYR A 130 -13.71 6.38 8.90
C TYR A 130 -12.41 6.09 9.66
N ILE A 131 -11.46 7.03 9.67
CA ILE A 131 -10.22 6.91 10.44
C ILE A 131 -10.53 6.69 11.92
N ASN A 132 -11.35 7.55 12.53
CA ASN A 132 -11.68 7.44 13.95
C ASN A 132 -12.34 6.09 14.28
N ARG A 133 -13.27 5.62 13.45
CA ARG A 133 -13.91 4.31 13.63
C ARG A 133 -12.92 3.14 13.53
N MET A 134 -11.94 3.23 12.64
CA MET A 134 -10.88 2.23 12.49
C MET A 134 -9.87 2.25 13.65
N ILE A 135 -9.67 3.40 14.30
CA ILE A 135 -8.88 3.53 15.53
C ILE A 135 -9.64 2.94 16.72
N GLU A 136 -10.95 3.19 16.80
CA GLU A 136 -11.81 2.65 17.87
C GLU A 136 -12.03 1.13 17.76
N GLY A 137 -11.72 0.52 16.60
CA GLY A 137 -11.85 -0.92 16.36
C GLY A 137 -13.25 -1.38 15.95
N GLY A 138 -14.11 -0.48 15.47
CA GLY A 138 -15.47 -0.81 15.03
C GLY A 138 -16.48 -1.04 16.17
N ALA A 139 -17.66 -1.56 15.80
CA ALA A 139 -18.75 -1.91 16.73
C ALA A 139 -18.86 -3.44 16.85
N GLY A 140 -18.48 -4.00 18.01
CA GLY A 140 -18.51 -5.43 18.31
C GLY A 140 -17.76 -5.75 19.62
N ASP A 141 -17.86 -6.99 20.10
CA ASP A 141 -17.26 -7.45 21.36
C ASP A 141 -15.72 -7.58 21.29
N GLU A 142 -15.17 -7.80 20.10
CA GLU A 142 -13.72 -7.78 19.83
C GLU A 142 -13.35 -6.52 19.03
N LYS A 143 -13.24 -5.39 19.74
CA LYS A 143 -12.70 -4.15 19.15
C LYS A 143 -11.25 -4.38 18.71
N THR A 144 -11.05 -4.51 17.41
CA THR A 144 -9.72 -4.69 16.83
C THR A 144 -9.36 -3.46 16.01
N PRO A 145 -8.56 -2.52 16.55
CA PRO A 145 -8.14 -1.32 15.84
C PRO A 145 -7.36 -1.68 14.59
N LEU A 146 -7.78 -1.16 13.43
CA LEU A 146 -7.03 -1.29 12.17
C LEU A 146 -6.02 -0.15 12.01
N LEU A 147 -6.24 0.97 12.70
CA LEU A 147 -5.38 2.14 12.72
C LEU A 147 -4.97 2.49 14.14
N ALA A 148 -3.83 3.15 14.27
CA ALA A 148 -3.36 3.75 15.52
C ALA A 148 -2.65 5.07 15.24
N TYR A 149 -2.56 5.92 16.26
CA TYR A 149 -1.65 7.06 16.21
C TYR A 149 -0.24 6.63 16.60
N PRO A 150 0.79 7.09 15.88
CA PRO A 150 2.17 6.89 16.30
C PRO A 150 2.46 7.71 17.58
N PRO A 151 3.49 7.34 18.35
CA PRO A 151 3.86 8.07 19.56
C PRO A 151 4.08 9.57 19.32
N GLY A 152 3.57 10.41 20.21
CA GLY A 152 3.77 11.87 20.16
C GLY A 152 2.76 12.65 19.31
N THR A 153 1.73 12.00 18.78
CA THR A 153 0.63 12.65 18.05
C THR A 153 -0.68 11.90 18.26
N ASP A 154 -1.79 12.61 18.12
CA ASP A 154 -3.18 12.11 18.18
C ASP A 154 -4.00 12.56 16.96
N LYS A 155 -3.30 12.99 15.90
CA LYS A 155 -3.92 13.59 14.71
C LYS A 155 -4.08 12.58 13.56
N ASN A 156 -5.24 12.63 12.92
CA ASN A 156 -5.59 11.79 11.75
C ASN A 156 -4.59 11.85 10.59
N ARG A 157 -3.84 12.95 10.46
CA ARG A 157 -2.84 13.11 9.41
C ARG A 157 -1.65 12.14 9.53
N HIS A 158 -1.40 11.63 10.74
CA HIS A 158 -0.24 10.79 11.05
C HIS A 158 -0.59 9.33 11.34
N VAL A 159 -1.85 8.93 11.19
CA VAL A 159 -2.27 7.56 11.52
C VAL A 159 -1.50 6.53 10.70
N ILE A 160 -1.25 5.39 11.33
CA ILE A 160 -0.57 4.23 10.75
C ILE A 160 -1.43 2.99 10.95
N LEU A 161 -1.18 1.97 10.13
CA LEU A 161 -1.87 0.70 10.27
C LEU A 161 -1.31 -0.06 11.47
N THR A 162 -2.20 -0.73 12.20
CA THR A 162 -1.79 -1.75 13.17
C THR A 162 -1.46 -3.06 12.44
N ALA A 163 -0.87 -4.02 13.16
CA ALA A 163 -0.70 -5.38 12.64
C ALA A 163 -2.05 -5.98 12.17
N ALA A 164 -3.14 -5.69 12.88
CA ALA A 164 -4.47 -6.15 12.49
C ALA A 164 -4.97 -5.46 11.20
N GLY A 165 -4.69 -4.17 11.03
CA GLY A 165 -4.99 -3.42 9.80
C GLY A 165 -4.26 -3.98 8.59
N VAL A 166 -2.96 -4.29 8.73
CA VAL A 166 -2.18 -4.92 7.65
C VAL A 166 -2.76 -6.31 7.34
N ASN A 167 -2.97 -7.15 8.35
CA ASN A 167 -3.53 -8.49 8.15
C ASN A 167 -4.94 -8.47 7.55
N HIS A 168 -5.72 -7.42 7.83
CA HIS A 168 -7.03 -7.21 7.22
C HIS A 168 -6.92 -6.97 5.70
N LEU A 169 -6.01 -6.11 5.26
CA LEU A 169 -5.75 -5.90 3.83
C LEU A 169 -5.24 -7.18 3.16
N GLU A 170 -4.33 -7.92 3.81
CA GLU A 170 -3.84 -9.20 3.28
C GLU A 170 -4.97 -10.20 3.04
N ARG A 171 -5.88 -10.37 4.00
CA ARG A 171 -7.01 -11.30 3.89
C ARG A 171 -8.00 -10.93 2.78
N LEU A 172 -8.12 -9.65 2.44
CA LEU A 172 -8.99 -9.20 1.35
C LEU A 172 -8.38 -9.46 -0.03
N SER A 173 -7.06 -9.59 -0.08
CA SER A 173 -6.27 -9.73 -1.30
C SER A 173 -5.83 -11.16 -1.61
N ALA A 174 -6.16 -12.12 -0.74
CA ALA A 174 -5.88 -13.54 -0.88
C ALA A 174 -7.09 -14.27 -1.46
#